data_AF-A0A535FAC1-F1
#
_entry.id   AF-A0A535FAC1-F1
#
_cell.length_a   1.000
_cell.length_b   1.000
_cell.length_c   1.000
_cell.angle_alpha   90.00
_cell.angle_beta   90.00
_cell.angle_gamma   90.00
#
_symmetry.space_group_name_H-M   'P 1'
#
loop_
_entity.id
_entity.type
_entity.pdbx_description
1 polymer ?
#
loop_
_entity_poly.entity_id
_entity_poly.type
_entity_poly.pdbx_seq_one_letter_code
_entity_poly.pdbx_strand_id
1 'polypeptide(L)'
;PAYTGEAVALKYQYVKEEPGQPGKRYARSAEEQVKLPDGVIPALIDKELFERVQARLPRNKELSPRNNKNPQETLLRCGLVVCAHCGANMSVFRGCRGRYTNYQCNKLAGEGGECKGAIISTKILDAAVWKRIEEVLRDPEEVERKLKGWRRALEKTAERTKGDLAPIDSQIAEIDETRKEIQESLETLRKVVPDEKKREKKRAELLLRDMQLEEQKEQLEEDRKKVQGEQVDHKKEQEKEENFRQWCAKMRADLDNPEHKADYEWMREACERFGVKVLVGRVNSGKKRYVIDFYPSDIVSEYACNYLLE
;
A
#
# COMPACT_ATOMS: atom_id res chain seq x y z
N PRO A 1 -12.19 18.15 0.43
CA PRO A 1 -11.65 19.01 -0.66
C PRO A 1 -12.79 19.63 -1.48
N ALA A 2 -12.56 20.70 -2.26
CA ALA A 2 -13.69 21.39 -2.90
C ALA A 2 -14.53 20.46 -3.80
N TYR A 3 -13.89 19.54 -4.52
CA TYR A 3 -14.57 18.59 -5.41
C TYR A 3 -15.47 17.59 -4.69
N THR A 4 -15.29 17.36 -3.38
CA THR A 4 -16.08 16.43 -2.57
C THR A 4 -17.21 17.11 -1.80
N GLY A 5 -17.51 18.40 -2.09
CA GLY A 5 -18.52 19.18 -1.35
C GLY A 5 -17.97 19.89 -0.11
N GLU A 6 -16.72 19.62 0.28
CA GLU A 6 -16.10 20.25 1.46
C GLU A 6 -15.37 21.53 1.06
N ALA A 7 -15.93 22.68 1.45
CA ALA A 7 -15.34 23.99 1.20
C ALA A 7 -14.56 24.51 2.42
N VAL A 8 -13.38 25.09 2.17
CA VAL A 8 -12.57 25.74 3.20
C VAL A 8 -12.11 27.08 2.65
N ALA A 9 -12.44 28.15 3.37
CA ALA A 9 -12.03 29.52 3.08
C ALA A 9 -10.67 29.84 3.73
N LEU A 10 -10.03 30.92 3.27
CA LEU A 10 -8.78 31.45 3.84
C LEU A 10 -7.58 30.47 3.77
N LYS A 11 -7.54 29.58 2.77
CA LYS A 11 -6.43 28.62 2.59
C LYS A 11 -5.07 29.25 2.37
N TYR A 12 -5.02 30.44 1.78
CA TYR A 12 -3.78 31.09 1.39
C TYR A 12 -3.75 32.55 1.87
N GLN A 13 -2.55 33.00 2.20
CA GLN A 13 -2.25 34.41 2.44
C GLN A 13 -1.15 34.91 1.51
N TYR A 14 -1.22 36.20 1.19
CA TYR A 14 -0.20 36.89 0.42
C TYR A 14 0.61 37.78 1.36
N VAL A 15 1.90 37.52 1.45
CA VAL A 15 2.83 38.28 2.30
C VAL A 15 3.83 38.99 1.38
N LYS A 16 3.96 40.31 1.57
CA LYS A 16 5.06 41.09 0.99
C LYS A 16 6.15 41.18 2.04
N GLU A 17 7.30 40.58 1.74
CA GLU A 17 8.47 40.60 2.62
C GLU A 17 9.17 41.97 2.58
N GLU A 18 9.16 42.65 1.43
CA GLU A 18 9.78 43.97 1.26
C GLU A 18 8.94 44.91 0.37
N PRO A 19 9.02 46.24 0.59
CA PRO A 19 8.41 47.24 -0.29
C PRO A 19 8.99 47.14 -1.71
N GLY A 20 8.13 46.93 -2.72
CA GLY A 20 8.52 46.85 -4.13
C GLY A 20 8.72 45.43 -4.68
N GLN A 21 8.75 44.40 -3.82
CA GLN A 21 8.78 43.00 -4.27
C GLN A 21 7.37 42.42 -4.53
N PRO A 22 7.22 41.48 -5.48
CA PRO A 22 5.98 40.75 -5.66
C PRO A 22 5.67 39.90 -4.41
N GLY A 23 4.43 39.94 -3.94
CA GLY A 23 4.01 39.17 -2.75
C GLY A 23 4.08 37.67 -3.00
N LYS A 24 4.53 36.91 -2.00
CA LYS A 24 4.57 35.44 -2.04
C LYS A 24 3.29 34.88 -1.42
N ARG A 25 2.81 33.77 -2.00
CA ARG A 25 1.62 33.06 -1.52
C ARG A 25 2.02 31.93 -0.58
N TYR A 26 1.56 32.00 0.66
CA TYR A 26 1.77 30.97 1.67
C TYR A 26 0.45 30.26 2.01
N ALA A 27 0.50 28.96 2.30
CA ALA A 27 -0.64 28.24 2.86
C ALA A 27 -0.80 28.64 4.34
N ARG A 28 -2.03 28.90 4.78
CA ARG A 28 -2.35 29.13 6.20
C ARG A 28 -2.37 27.82 6.98
N SER A 29 -2.15 27.88 8.30
CA SER A 29 -2.27 26.70 9.16
C SER A 29 -3.72 26.19 9.20
N ALA A 30 -3.95 24.97 9.70
CA ALA A 30 -5.29 24.38 9.70
C ALA A 30 -6.27 25.14 10.62
N GLU A 31 -5.75 25.80 11.65
CA GLU A 31 -6.52 26.56 12.65
C GLU A 31 -6.99 27.92 12.11
N GLU A 32 -6.22 28.53 11.19
CA GLU A 32 -6.56 29.79 10.53
C GLU A 32 -7.50 29.61 9.32
N GLN A 33 -7.76 28.36 8.95
CA GLN A 33 -8.64 27.98 7.85
C GLN A 33 -10.08 27.84 8.35
N VAL A 34 -11.01 28.45 7.63
CA VAL A 34 -12.44 28.42 8.00
C VAL A 34 -13.15 27.36 7.18
N LYS A 35 -13.59 26.27 7.83
CA LYS A 35 -14.50 25.30 7.21
C LYS A 35 -15.85 25.97 6.97
N LEU A 36 -16.32 25.94 5.73
CA LEU A 36 -17.63 26.45 5.36
C LEU A 36 -18.69 25.38 5.63
N PRO A 37 -19.95 25.77 5.91
CA PRO A 37 -21.04 24.81 6.12
C PRO A 37 -21.22 23.84 4.96
N ASP A 38 -21.76 22.66 5.27
CA ASP A 38 -22.09 21.65 4.27
C ASP A 38 -23.14 22.20 3.28
N GLY A 39 -22.98 21.89 2.00
CA GLY A 39 -23.89 22.35 0.93
C GLY A 39 -23.57 23.73 0.33
N VAL A 40 -22.55 24.45 0.83
CA VAL A 40 -22.09 25.72 0.21
C VAL A 40 -21.56 25.50 -1.21
N ILE A 41 -20.96 24.33 -1.46
CA ILE A 41 -20.57 23.91 -2.80
C ILE A 41 -21.14 22.52 -3.09
N PRO A 42 -21.61 22.26 -4.32
CA PRO A 42 -22.04 20.92 -4.70
C PRO A 42 -20.84 19.97 -4.78
N ALA A 43 -21.00 18.75 -4.28
CA ALA A 43 -20.04 17.69 -4.52
C ALA A 43 -20.07 17.31 -6.01
N LEU A 44 -18.92 17.41 -6.67
CA LEU A 44 -18.78 17.02 -8.08
C LEU A 44 -18.40 15.54 -8.22
N ILE A 45 -17.73 15.00 -7.20
CA ILE A 45 -17.32 13.60 -7.11
C ILE A 45 -17.53 13.10 -5.68
N ASP A 46 -17.70 11.79 -5.54
CA ASP A 46 -17.73 11.14 -4.23
C ASP A 46 -16.34 11.19 -3.54
N LYS A 47 -16.34 11.02 -2.22
CA LYS A 47 -15.12 11.04 -1.42
C LYS A 47 -14.22 9.84 -1.71
N GLU A 48 -14.80 8.69 -1.97
CA GLU A 48 -14.08 7.44 -2.27
C GLU A 48 -13.27 7.52 -3.58
N LEU A 49 -13.83 8.10 -4.64
CA LEU A 49 -13.14 8.40 -5.90
C LEU A 49 -12.03 9.43 -5.69
N PHE A 50 -12.29 10.47 -4.90
CA PHE A 50 -11.25 11.44 -4.58
C PHE A 50 -10.06 10.79 -3.87
N GLU A 51 -10.31 9.96 -2.86
CA GLU A 51 -9.26 9.23 -2.13
C GLU A 51 -8.50 8.27 -3.06
N ARG A 52 -9.19 7.53 -3.93
CA ARG A 52 -8.55 6.68 -4.96
C ARG A 52 -7.64 7.48 -5.89
N VAL A 53 -8.07 8.66 -6.34
CA VAL A 53 -7.26 9.53 -7.19
C VAL A 53 -6.05 10.08 -6.43
N GLN A 54 -6.23 10.54 -5.19
CA GLN A 54 -5.13 11.04 -4.35
C GLN A 54 -4.07 9.94 -4.12
N ALA A 55 -4.48 8.71 -3.86
CA ALA A 55 -3.57 7.57 -3.73
C ALA A 55 -2.77 7.31 -5.02
N ARG A 56 -3.32 7.64 -6.20
CA ARG A 56 -2.65 7.46 -7.49
C ARG A 56 -1.71 8.59 -7.87
N LEU A 57 -1.88 9.79 -7.33
CA LEU A 57 -1.08 10.98 -7.71
C LEU A 57 0.43 10.84 -7.49
N PRO A 58 0.95 10.29 -6.36
CA PRO A 58 2.38 10.08 -6.17
C PRO A 58 3.00 9.22 -7.27
N ARG A 59 2.39 8.07 -7.54
CA ARG A 59 2.82 7.16 -8.63
C ARG A 59 2.75 7.83 -9.99
N ASN A 60 1.71 8.61 -10.28
CA ASN A 60 1.62 9.36 -11.54
C ASN A 60 2.72 10.42 -11.67
N LYS A 61 3.08 11.08 -10.56
CA LYS A 61 4.18 12.06 -10.53
C LYS A 61 5.52 11.39 -10.82
N GLU A 62 5.77 10.22 -10.22
CA GLU A 62 6.98 9.43 -10.45
C GLU A 62 7.11 8.92 -11.89
N LEU A 63 6.00 8.43 -12.45
CA LEU A 63 5.93 7.88 -13.81
C LEU A 63 5.88 8.96 -14.90
N SER A 64 5.68 10.23 -14.51
CA SER A 64 5.40 11.34 -15.42
C SER A 64 6.49 11.49 -16.49
N PRO A 65 6.13 11.42 -17.79
CA PRO A 65 7.08 11.65 -18.88
C PRO A 65 7.34 13.14 -19.14
N ARG A 66 6.72 14.06 -18.37
CA ARG A 66 6.68 15.50 -18.65
C ARG A 66 8.05 16.13 -18.91
N ASN A 67 9.10 15.62 -18.28
CA ASN A 67 10.48 16.11 -18.43
C ASN A 67 11.38 15.16 -19.24
N ASN A 68 10.84 14.07 -19.80
CA ASN A 68 11.58 13.12 -20.63
C ASN A 68 11.15 13.22 -22.10
N LYS A 69 12.03 13.77 -22.94
CA LYS A 69 11.77 13.97 -24.36
C LYS A 69 11.58 12.66 -25.14
N ASN A 70 12.19 11.55 -24.68
CA ASN A 70 12.10 10.24 -25.31
C ASN A 70 11.77 9.17 -24.25
N PRO A 71 10.50 9.02 -23.84
CA PRO A 71 10.11 8.12 -22.76
C PRO A 71 10.20 6.64 -23.14
N GLN A 72 10.06 6.30 -24.43
CA GLN A 72 10.09 4.92 -24.93
C GLN A 72 11.51 4.42 -25.25
N GLU A 73 12.53 5.27 -25.13
CA GLU A 73 13.92 4.94 -25.45
C GLU A 73 14.54 3.94 -24.47
N THR A 74 14.01 3.85 -23.25
CA THR A 74 14.58 3.05 -22.17
C THR A 74 13.49 2.44 -21.29
N LEU A 75 13.65 1.17 -20.93
CA LEU A 75 12.64 0.41 -20.20
C LEU A 75 12.62 0.76 -18.71
N LEU A 76 13.77 1.03 -18.09
CA LEU A 76 13.94 1.14 -16.63
C LEU A 76 13.97 2.59 -16.14
N ARG A 77 12.98 3.39 -16.51
CA ARG A 77 12.81 4.78 -16.02
C ARG A 77 11.95 4.87 -14.75
N CYS A 78 11.98 6.03 -14.09
CA CYS A 78 11.14 6.37 -12.94
C CYS A 78 11.48 5.61 -11.64
N GLY A 79 12.77 5.56 -11.27
CA GLY A 79 13.20 5.00 -9.97
C GLY A 79 13.23 3.48 -9.88
N LEU A 80 13.18 2.77 -11.01
CA LEU A 80 13.40 1.32 -11.06
C LEU A 80 14.88 0.94 -10.91
N VAL A 81 15.80 1.87 -11.21
CA VAL A 81 17.24 1.65 -11.11
C VAL A 81 17.82 2.48 -9.98
N VAL A 82 18.52 1.82 -9.06
CA VAL A 82 19.08 2.40 -7.84
C VAL A 82 20.58 2.09 -7.77
N CYS A 83 21.36 3.06 -7.30
CA CYS A 83 22.78 2.88 -7.11
C CYS A 83 23.07 2.07 -5.84
N ALA A 84 23.70 0.90 -5.99
CA ALA A 84 24.05 0.02 -4.87
C ALA A 84 25.05 0.62 -3.86
N HIS A 85 25.71 1.74 -4.21
CA HIS A 85 26.69 2.40 -3.34
C HIS A 85 26.07 3.49 -2.45
N CYS A 86 25.07 4.23 -2.93
CA CYS A 86 24.53 5.40 -2.22
C CYS A 86 23.01 5.40 -2.06
N GLY A 87 22.32 4.37 -2.56
CA GLY A 87 20.86 4.26 -2.53
C GLY A 87 20.12 5.28 -3.40
N ALA A 88 20.81 6.20 -4.09
CA ALA A 88 20.16 7.19 -4.93
C ALA A 88 19.63 6.56 -6.23
N ASN A 89 18.50 7.10 -6.71
CA ASN A 89 17.95 6.77 -8.02
C ASN A 89 18.95 7.10 -9.15
N MET A 90 18.92 6.29 -10.20
CA MET A 90 19.68 6.50 -11.41
C MET A 90 18.77 7.06 -12.52
N SER A 91 19.28 8.01 -13.29
CA SER A 91 18.59 8.62 -14.43
C SER A 91 19.30 8.28 -15.74
N VAL A 92 18.59 8.44 -16.85
CA VAL A 92 19.17 8.25 -18.18
C VAL A 92 20.02 9.46 -18.55
N PHE A 93 21.32 9.25 -18.65
CA PHE A 93 22.27 10.21 -19.21
C PHE A 93 22.49 9.93 -20.69
N ARG A 94 22.42 10.97 -21.53
CA ARG A 94 22.66 10.90 -22.97
C ARG A 94 23.97 11.60 -23.28
N GLY A 95 24.97 10.84 -23.74
CA GLY A 95 26.26 11.40 -24.10
C GLY A 95 26.50 11.44 -25.61
N CYS A 96 27.53 12.21 -25.99
CA CYS A 96 28.00 12.35 -27.37
C CYS A 96 26.88 12.58 -28.40
N ARG A 97 26.12 13.66 -28.18
CA ARG A 97 24.97 14.09 -29.00
C ARG A 97 23.84 13.04 -29.09
N GLY A 98 23.68 12.22 -28.06
CA GLY A 98 22.61 11.21 -27.98
C GLY A 98 22.97 9.85 -28.59
N ARG A 99 24.24 9.64 -29.00
CA ARG A 99 24.68 8.36 -29.60
C ARG A 99 24.74 7.20 -28.61
N TYR A 100 24.88 7.49 -27.32
CA TYR A 100 24.80 6.48 -26.27
C TYR A 100 23.97 6.97 -25.09
N THR A 101 23.20 6.04 -24.54
CA THR A 101 22.39 6.24 -23.36
C THR A 101 22.85 5.28 -22.26
N ASN A 102 23.03 5.84 -21.06
CA ASN A 102 23.49 5.11 -19.89
C ASN A 102 22.59 5.46 -18.71
N TYR A 103 22.34 4.47 -17.84
CA TYR A 103 21.88 4.75 -16.49
C TYR A 103 23.06 5.27 -15.68
N GLN A 104 22.87 6.44 -15.07
CA GLN A 104 23.86 7.14 -14.26
C GLN A 104 23.26 7.53 -12.92
N CYS A 105 24.02 7.36 -11.85
CA CYS A 105 23.62 7.79 -10.51
C CYS A 105 23.42 9.31 -10.46
N ASN A 106 22.30 9.77 -9.90
CA ASN A 106 22.01 11.20 -9.78
C ASN A 106 22.98 11.94 -8.85
N LYS A 107 23.59 11.22 -7.90
CA LYS A 107 24.63 11.75 -7.00
C LYS A 107 26.05 11.52 -7.54
N LEU A 108 26.20 11.06 -8.79
CA LEU A 108 27.52 10.79 -9.35
C LEU A 108 28.36 12.06 -9.31
N ALA A 109 29.53 11.96 -8.68
CA ALA A 109 30.45 13.07 -8.55
C ALA A 109 31.07 13.48 -9.89
N GLY A 110 30.90 14.75 -10.26
CA GLY A 110 31.93 15.50 -10.99
C GLY A 110 33.02 15.97 -10.00
N GLU A 111 33.68 17.10 -10.26
CA GLU A 111 34.50 17.78 -9.24
C GLU A 111 33.60 18.21 -8.06
N GLY A 112 33.54 17.39 -7.00
CA GLY A 112 32.87 17.72 -5.73
C GLY A 112 31.63 16.93 -5.32
N GLY A 113 31.24 15.85 -6.02
CA GLY A 113 30.08 15.04 -5.57
C GLY A 113 30.42 13.92 -4.57
N GLU A 114 29.39 13.46 -3.85
CA GLU A 114 29.52 12.52 -2.72
C GLU A 114 29.57 11.03 -3.13
N CYS A 115 29.19 10.68 -4.37
CA CYS A 115 29.10 9.29 -4.80
C CYS A 115 30.04 8.96 -5.98
N LYS A 116 30.89 7.94 -5.79
CA LYS A 116 31.74 7.32 -6.84
C LYS A 116 30.95 6.35 -7.73
N GLY A 117 29.67 6.66 -7.95
CA GLY A 117 28.61 5.76 -8.39
C GLY A 117 28.84 5.00 -9.71
N ALA A 118 27.90 4.12 -10.04
CA ALA A 118 27.99 3.27 -11.23
C ALA A 118 27.39 3.94 -12.48
N ILE A 119 27.94 3.56 -13.63
CA ILE A 119 27.39 3.88 -14.96
C ILE A 119 27.23 2.55 -15.72
N ILE A 120 26.07 2.35 -16.32
CA ILE A 120 25.78 1.15 -17.12
C ILE A 120 24.99 1.51 -18.36
N SER A 121 25.24 0.83 -19.48
CA SER A 121 24.50 1.03 -20.71
C SER A 121 23.03 0.61 -20.53
N THR A 122 22.12 1.45 -21.00
CA THR A 122 20.66 1.18 -21.00
C THR A 122 20.36 -0.12 -21.75
N LYS A 123 20.92 -0.30 -22.95
CA LYS A 123 20.73 -1.51 -23.77
C LYS A 123 21.09 -2.81 -23.03
N ILE A 124 22.18 -2.79 -22.27
CA ILE A 124 22.63 -3.97 -21.50
C ILE A 124 21.68 -4.23 -20.34
N LEU A 125 21.31 -3.19 -19.59
CA LEU A 125 20.48 -3.35 -18.41
C LEU A 125 19.03 -3.69 -18.77
N ASP A 126 18.45 -3.02 -19.77
CA ASP A 126 17.09 -3.25 -20.24
C ASP A 126 16.94 -4.69 -20.78
N ALA A 127 17.89 -5.17 -21.58
CA ALA A 127 17.89 -6.54 -22.08
C ALA A 127 18.05 -7.57 -20.95
N ALA A 128 18.91 -7.30 -19.96
CA ALA A 128 19.11 -8.18 -18.82
C ALA A 128 17.86 -8.27 -17.94
N VAL A 129 17.19 -7.15 -17.67
CA VAL A 129 15.92 -7.13 -16.94
C VAL A 129 14.85 -7.87 -17.71
N TRP A 130 14.70 -7.59 -19.01
CA TRP A 130 13.69 -8.23 -19.82
C TRP A 130 13.86 -9.75 -19.84
N LYS A 131 15.09 -10.22 -20.09
CA LYS A 131 15.41 -11.65 -20.02
C LYS A 131 15.07 -12.24 -18.66
N ARG A 132 15.35 -11.52 -17.57
CA ARG A 132 15.03 -12.00 -16.22
C ARG A 132 13.51 -12.09 -16.00
N ILE A 133 12.73 -11.15 -16.52
CA ILE A 133 11.26 -11.20 -16.49
C ILE A 133 10.76 -12.42 -17.27
N GLU A 134 11.29 -12.67 -18.47
CA GLU A 134 10.92 -13.86 -19.27
C GLU A 134 11.23 -15.16 -18.55
N GLU A 135 12.41 -15.29 -17.93
CA GLU A 135 12.78 -16.47 -17.12
C GLU A 135 11.76 -16.72 -16.00
N VAL A 136 11.39 -15.68 -15.26
CA VAL A 136 10.40 -15.78 -14.18
C VAL A 136 9.01 -16.10 -14.73
N LEU A 137 8.60 -15.47 -15.84
CA LEU A 137 7.31 -15.74 -16.45
C LEU A 137 7.23 -17.19 -16.96
N ARG A 138 8.32 -17.74 -17.50
CA ARG A 138 8.38 -19.13 -17.99
C ARG A 138 8.45 -20.17 -16.87
N ASP A 139 8.92 -19.80 -15.67
CA ASP A 139 8.97 -20.67 -14.49
C ASP A 139 7.83 -20.33 -13.48
N PRO A 140 6.66 -21.00 -13.54
CA PRO A 140 5.60 -20.80 -12.56
C PRO A 140 6.00 -21.14 -11.13
N GLU A 141 6.96 -22.05 -10.90
CA GLU A 141 7.42 -22.38 -9.56
C GLU A 141 8.23 -21.24 -8.95
N GLU A 142 9.02 -20.52 -9.76
CA GLU A 142 9.71 -19.31 -9.29
C GLU A 142 8.72 -18.21 -8.90
N VAL A 143 7.65 -18.00 -9.67
CA VAL A 143 6.58 -17.06 -9.32
C VAL A 143 5.97 -17.43 -7.97
N GLU A 144 5.63 -18.70 -7.77
CA GLU A 144 5.06 -19.18 -6.51
C GLU A 144 6.02 -19.01 -5.33
N ARG A 145 7.31 -19.27 -5.54
CA ARG A 145 8.35 -19.10 -4.51
C ARG A 145 8.48 -17.63 -4.10
N LYS A 146 8.41 -16.71 -5.06
CA LYS A 146 8.42 -15.26 -4.80
C LYS A 146 7.17 -14.79 -4.08
N LEU A 147 5.97 -15.23 -4.51
CA LEU A 147 4.70 -14.97 -3.83
C LEU A 147 4.74 -15.43 -2.37
N LYS A 148 5.21 -16.65 -2.10
CA LYS A 148 5.40 -17.17 -0.73
C LYS A 148 6.39 -16.34 0.08
N GLY A 149 7.48 -15.88 -0.54
CA GLY A 149 8.46 -15.00 0.11
C GLY A 149 7.85 -13.66 0.50
N TRP A 150 7.07 -13.05 -0.39
CA TRP A 150 6.34 -11.80 -0.13
C TRP A 150 5.29 -11.96 0.97
N ARG A 151 4.53 -13.07 0.95
CA ARG A 151 3.56 -13.39 2.00
C ARG A 151 4.22 -13.49 3.38
N ARG A 152 5.37 -14.19 3.48
CA ARG A 152 6.12 -14.30 4.73
C ARG A 152 6.63 -12.94 5.23
N ALA A 153 7.00 -12.03 4.34
CA ALA A 153 7.43 -10.69 4.73
C ALA A 153 6.26 -9.89 5.33
N LEU A 154 5.05 -10.01 4.76
CA LEU A 154 3.81 -9.42 5.28
C LEU A 154 3.38 -10.05 6.61
N GLU A 155 3.46 -11.37 6.74
CA GLU A 155 3.14 -12.11 7.97
C GLU A 155 4.11 -11.78 9.11
N LYS A 156 5.39 -11.50 8.84
CA LYS A 156 6.35 -11.10 9.89
C LYS A 156 6.04 -9.74 10.51
N THR A 157 5.40 -8.84 9.76
CA THR A 157 4.97 -7.53 10.25
C THR A 157 3.61 -7.55 10.95
N ALA A 158 2.85 -8.63 10.81
CA ALA A 158 1.52 -8.75 11.36
C ALA A 158 1.46 -10.05 12.19
N GLU A 159 1.51 -9.94 13.52
CA GLU A 159 1.22 -11.04 14.45
C GLU A 159 -0.25 -11.48 14.29
N ARG A 160 -0.56 -12.09 13.15
CA ARG A 160 -1.91 -12.50 12.75
C ARG A 160 -2.19 -13.83 13.41
N THR A 161 -2.91 -13.76 14.53
CA THR A 161 -3.62 -14.93 15.02
C THR A 161 -4.79 -15.14 14.07
N LYS A 162 -4.87 -16.30 13.40
CA LYS A 162 -6.11 -16.71 12.73
C LYS A 162 -7.16 -16.96 13.80
N GLY A 163 -7.81 -15.88 14.26
CA GLY A 163 -8.98 -15.97 15.10
C GLY A 163 -10.10 -16.62 14.31
N ASP A 164 -10.66 -17.72 14.84
CA ASP A 164 -11.89 -18.27 14.33
C ASP A 164 -13.05 -17.42 14.86
N LEU A 165 -13.98 -17.04 13.99
CA LEU A 165 -15.18 -16.30 14.40
C LEU A 165 -16.19 -17.22 15.09
N ALA A 166 -16.18 -18.52 14.77
CA ALA A 166 -17.18 -19.45 15.27
C ALA A 166 -17.19 -19.56 16.81
N PRO A 167 -16.04 -19.63 17.52
CA PRO A 167 -16.02 -19.60 18.99
C PRO A 167 -16.52 -18.29 19.59
N ILE A 168 -16.21 -17.14 18.96
CA ILE A 168 -16.63 -15.82 19.45
C ILE A 168 -18.15 -15.66 19.26
N ASP A 169 -18.67 -16.00 18.08
CA ASP A 169 -20.09 -15.98 17.78
C ASP A 169 -20.89 -16.93 18.71
N SER A 170 -20.33 -18.10 19.04
CA SER A 170 -20.94 -19.05 19.97
C SER A 170 -21.01 -18.48 21.39
N GLN A 171 -19.94 -17.85 21.88
CA GLN A 171 -19.92 -17.22 23.21
C GLN A 171 -20.89 -16.05 23.32
N ILE A 172 -21.00 -15.22 22.27
CA ILE A 172 -21.99 -14.12 22.23
C ILE A 172 -23.42 -14.70 22.30
N ALA A 173 -23.71 -15.77 21.56
CA ALA A 173 -25.01 -16.42 21.58
C ALA A 173 -25.34 -17.04 22.95
N GLU A 174 -24.37 -17.69 23.61
CA GLU A 174 -24.53 -18.21 24.97
C GLU A 174 -24.83 -17.10 26.00
N ILE A 175 -24.14 -15.95 25.88
CA ILE A 175 -24.39 -14.79 26.72
C ILE A 175 -25.80 -14.24 26.49
N ASP A 176 -26.23 -14.11 25.23
CA ASP A 176 -27.55 -13.59 24.89
C ASP A 176 -28.68 -14.48 25.43
N GLU A 177 -28.55 -15.80 25.34
CA GLU A 177 -29.53 -16.72 25.92
C GLU A 177 -29.55 -16.60 27.46
N THR A 178 -28.38 -16.57 28.10
CA THR A 178 -28.28 -16.43 29.56
C THR A 178 -28.92 -15.13 30.06
N ARG A 179 -28.73 -14.02 29.33
CA ARG A 179 -29.35 -12.73 29.69
C ARG A 179 -30.86 -12.76 29.52
N LYS A 180 -31.37 -13.43 28.49
CA LYS A 180 -32.80 -13.62 28.30
C LYS A 180 -33.42 -14.42 29.44
N GLU A 181 -32.76 -15.50 29.89
CA GLU A 181 -33.19 -16.26 31.08
C GLU A 181 -33.20 -15.39 32.36
N ILE A 182 -32.23 -14.49 32.51
CA ILE A 182 -32.18 -13.53 33.63
C ILE A 182 -33.35 -12.56 33.58
N GLN A 183 -33.69 -12.02 32.40
CA GLN A 183 -34.84 -11.12 32.22
C GLN A 183 -36.16 -11.83 32.56
N GLU A 184 -36.37 -13.06 32.07
CA GLU A 184 -37.55 -13.86 32.41
C GLU A 184 -37.63 -14.17 33.92
N SER A 185 -36.47 -14.42 34.56
CA SER A 185 -36.37 -14.60 36.01
C SER A 185 -36.75 -13.33 36.78
N LEU A 186 -36.37 -12.15 36.29
CA LEU A 186 -36.73 -10.85 36.88
C LEU A 186 -38.23 -10.57 36.80
N GLU A 187 -38.88 -10.93 35.70
CA GLU A 187 -40.33 -10.77 35.52
C GLU A 187 -41.15 -11.69 36.45
N THR A 188 -40.69 -12.92 36.64
CA THR A 188 -41.37 -13.93 37.46
C THR A 188 -41.04 -13.83 38.96
N LEU A 189 -40.01 -13.08 39.32
CA LEU A 189 -39.48 -12.93 40.69
C LEU A 189 -40.55 -12.59 41.73
N ARG A 190 -41.54 -11.76 41.36
CA ARG A 190 -42.64 -11.35 42.25
C ARG A 190 -43.55 -12.52 42.65
N LYS A 191 -43.73 -13.50 41.76
CA LYS A 191 -44.59 -14.68 41.98
C LYS A 191 -43.86 -15.78 42.75
N VAL A 192 -42.55 -15.91 42.55
CA VAL A 192 -41.74 -17.04 43.06
C VAL A 192 -41.20 -16.77 44.47
N VAL A 193 -40.88 -15.52 44.81
CA VAL A 193 -40.30 -15.16 46.12
C VAL A 193 -41.26 -14.24 46.89
N PRO A 194 -41.99 -14.76 47.90
CA PRO A 194 -42.95 -13.95 48.67
C PRO A 194 -42.29 -12.93 49.61
N ASP A 195 -41.13 -13.29 50.17
CA ASP A 195 -40.34 -12.48 51.11
C ASP A 195 -39.68 -11.29 50.39
N GLU A 196 -39.99 -10.07 50.82
CA GLU A 196 -39.55 -8.83 50.19
C GLU A 196 -38.03 -8.63 50.24
N LYS A 197 -37.39 -8.88 51.40
CA LYS A 197 -35.93 -8.75 51.55
C LYS A 197 -35.19 -9.77 50.68
N LYS A 198 -35.67 -11.02 50.64
CA LYS A 198 -35.06 -12.05 49.78
C LYS A 198 -35.21 -11.71 48.30
N ARG A 199 -36.34 -11.12 47.93
CA ARG A 199 -36.64 -10.70 46.55
C ARG A 199 -35.73 -9.55 46.09
N GLU A 200 -35.56 -8.52 46.92
CA GLU A 200 -34.62 -7.42 46.64
C GLU A 200 -33.19 -7.94 46.47
N LYS A 201 -32.74 -8.83 47.37
CA LYS A 201 -31.40 -9.43 47.27
C LYS A 201 -31.23 -10.21 45.97
N LYS A 202 -32.19 -11.06 45.60
CA LYS A 202 -32.11 -11.86 44.35
C LYS A 202 -32.19 -10.98 43.11
N ARG A 203 -32.99 -9.91 43.13
CA ARG A 203 -33.05 -8.92 42.05
C ARG A 203 -31.70 -8.24 41.85
N ALA A 204 -31.05 -7.79 42.93
CA ALA A 204 -29.74 -7.17 42.85
C ALA A 204 -28.66 -8.13 42.29
N GLU A 205 -28.70 -9.41 42.70
CA GLU A 205 -27.79 -10.45 42.19
C GLU A 205 -27.96 -10.68 40.67
N LEU A 206 -29.21 -10.79 40.20
CA LEU A 206 -29.52 -10.99 38.79
C LEU A 206 -29.11 -9.77 37.95
N LEU A 207 -29.38 -8.56 38.43
CA LEU A 207 -28.96 -7.32 37.75
C LEU A 207 -27.45 -7.20 37.66
N LEU A 208 -26.71 -7.54 38.73
CA LEU A 208 -25.25 -7.55 38.70
C LEU A 208 -24.71 -8.56 37.69
N ARG A 209 -25.32 -9.75 37.60
CA ARG A 209 -24.93 -10.77 36.62
C ARG A 209 -25.21 -10.33 35.18
N ASP A 210 -26.37 -9.70 34.93
CA ASP A 210 -26.72 -9.14 33.62
C ASP A 210 -25.72 -8.06 33.18
N MET A 211 -25.33 -7.16 34.10
CA MET A 211 -24.30 -6.14 33.83
C MET A 211 -22.94 -6.76 33.47
N GLN A 212 -22.50 -7.81 34.19
CA GLN A 212 -21.24 -8.50 33.89
C GLN A 212 -21.27 -9.21 32.53
N LEU A 213 -22.40 -9.82 32.18
CA LEU A 213 -22.60 -10.48 30.90
C LEU A 213 -22.60 -9.47 29.75
N GLU A 214 -23.17 -8.28 29.96
CA GLU A 214 -23.12 -7.22 28.96
C GLU A 214 -21.68 -6.72 28.71
N GLU A 215 -20.90 -6.49 29.76
CA GLU A 215 -19.49 -6.10 29.63
C GLU A 215 -18.68 -7.18 28.88
N GLN A 216 -18.93 -8.45 29.17
CA GLN A 216 -18.31 -9.57 28.44
C GLN A 216 -18.72 -9.60 26.97
N LYS A 217 -19.99 -9.33 26.66
CA LYS A 217 -20.50 -9.27 25.29
C LYS A 217 -19.85 -8.13 24.51
N GLU A 218 -19.76 -6.94 25.09
CA GLU A 218 -19.12 -5.78 24.45
C GLU A 218 -17.66 -6.09 24.08
N GLN A 219 -16.91 -6.74 24.98
CA GLN A 219 -15.53 -7.15 24.71
C GLN A 219 -15.45 -8.16 23.56
N LEU A 220 -16.30 -9.19 23.55
CA LEU A 220 -16.35 -10.19 22.48
C LEU A 220 -16.77 -9.58 21.14
N GLU A 221 -17.68 -8.61 21.12
CA GLU A 221 -18.07 -7.90 19.90
C GLU A 221 -16.93 -7.04 19.35
N GLU A 222 -16.11 -6.43 20.21
CA GLU A 222 -14.91 -5.71 19.79
C GLU A 222 -13.89 -6.67 19.16
N ASP A 223 -13.64 -7.80 19.80
CA ASP A 223 -12.72 -8.82 19.30
C ASP A 223 -13.22 -9.44 18.00
N ARG A 224 -14.54 -9.65 17.87
CA ARG A 224 -15.18 -10.07 16.62
C ARG A 224 -14.92 -9.09 15.49
N LYS A 225 -15.05 -7.77 15.74
CA LYS A 225 -14.78 -6.73 14.72
C LYS A 225 -13.30 -6.73 14.29
N LYS A 226 -12.37 -6.93 15.23
CA LYS A 226 -10.94 -7.05 14.92
C LYS A 226 -10.67 -8.25 14.01
N VAL A 227 -11.15 -9.43 14.40
CA VAL A 227 -10.99 -10.66 13.60
C VAL A 227 -11.64 -10.54 12.23
N GLN A 228 -12.83 -9.92 12.12
CA GLN A 228 -13.47 -9.67 10.83
C GLN A 228 -12.64 -8.74 9.94
N GLY A 229 -12.09 -7.66 10.50
CA GLY A 229 -11.19 -6.76 9.78
C GLY A 229 -9.99 -7.51 9.21
N GLU A 230 -9.34 -8.33 10.03
CA GLU A 230 -8.19 -9.15 9.63
C GLU A 230 -8.54 -10.18 8.55
N GLN A 231 -9.69 -10.85 8.64
CA GLN A 231 -10.15 -11.79 7.62
C GLN A 231 -10.45 -11.10 6.28
N VAL A 232 -11.05 -9.90 6.32
CA VAL A 232 -11.30 -9.10 5.12
C VAL A 232 -9.98 -8.69 4.47
N ASP A 233 -9.00 -8.25 5.25
CA ASP A 233 -7.69 -7.88 4.73
C ASP A 233 -6.94 -9.09 4.17
N HIS A 234 -7.00 -10.25 4.84
CA HIS A 234 -6.44 -11.49 4.33
C HIS A 234 -7.07 -11.92 3.01
N LYS A 235 -8.40 -11.80 2.88
CA LYS A 235 -9.11 -12.12 1.63
C LYS A 235 -8.69 -11.18 0.50
N LYS A 236 -8.58 -9.88 0.77
CA LYS A 236 -8.07 -8.90 -0.21
C LYS A 236 -6.64 -9.21 -0.66
N GLU A 237 -5.77 -9.63 0.27
CA GLU A 237 -4.40 -10.06 -0.05
C GLU A 237 -4.40 -11.30 -0.95
N GLN A 238 -5.21 -12.31 -0.63
CA GLN A 238 -5.36 -13.51 -1.47
C GLN A 238 -5.88 -13.18 -2.86
N GLU A 239 -6.88 -12.30 -2.98
CA GLU A 239 -7.42 -11.84 -4.26
C GLU A 239 -6.34 -11.13 -5.09
N LYS A 240 -5.48 -10.31 -4.47
CA LYS A 240 -4.34 -9.66 -5.15
C LYS A 240 -3.32 -10.69 -5.66
N GLU A 241 -2.96 -11.67 -4.83
CA GLU A 241 -2.04 -12.75 -5.26
C GLU A 241 -2.63 -13.55 -6.42
N GLU A 242 -3.93 -13.89 -6.37
CA GLU A 242 -4.61 -14.64 -7.44
C GLU A 242 -4.68 -13.83 -8.74
N ASN A 243 -5.04 -12.55 -8.66
CA ASN A 243 -5.02 -11.64 -9.81
C ASN A 243 -3.63 -11.53 -10.45
N PHE A 244 -2.56 -11.59 -9.65
CA PHE A 244 -1.20 -11.60 -10.15
C PHE A 244 -0.85 -12.93 -10.83
N ARG A 245 -1.27 -14.07 -10.25
CA ARG A 245 -1.08 -15.40 -10.86
C ARG A 245 -1.75 -15.49 -12.24
N GLN A 246 -3.00 -15.06 -12.34
CA GLN A 246 -3.75 -15.05 -13.60
C GLN A 246 -3.09 -14.15 -14.64
N TRP A 247 -2.59 -12.99 -14.22
CA TRP A 247 -1.85 -12.10 -15.09
C TRP A 247 -0.53 -12.72 -15.59
N CYS A 248 0.27 -13.36 -14.71
CA CYS A 248 1.48 -14.07 -15.13
C CYS A 248 1.17 -15.21 -16.11
N ALA A 249 0.08 -15.96 -15.89
CA ALA A 249 -0.35 -17.02 -16.80
C ALA A 249 -0.74 -16.47 -18.18
N LYS A 250 -1.47 -15.35 -18.22
CA LYS A 250 -1.81 -14.67 -19.47
C LYS A 250 -0.56 -14.17 -20.21
N MET A 251 0.35 -13.50 -19.52
CA MET A 251 1.61 -13.03 -20.13
C MET A 251 2.46 -14.17 -20.66
N ARG A 252 2.49 -15.32 -19.98
CA ARG A 252 3.18 -16.51 -20.48
C ARG A 252 2.56 -17.01 -21.78
N ALA A 253 1.23 -17.08 -21.85
CA ALA A 253 0.54 -17.47 -23.08
C ALA A 253 0.85 -16.52 -24.24
N ASP A 254 0.93 -15.21 -23.95
CA ASP A 254 1.35 -14.20 -24.94
C ASP A 254 2.82 -14.40 -25.37
N LEU A 255 3.73 -14.74 -24.45
CA LEU A 255 5.15 -15.03 -24.77
C LEU A 255 5.36 -16.29 -25.61
N ASP A 256 4.46 -17.27 -25.48
CA ASP A 256 4.52 -18.50 -26.26
C ASP A 256 3.82 -18.35 -27.63
N ASN A 257 3.08 -17.26 -27.84
CA ASN A 257 2.45 -16.95 -29.12
C ASN A 257 3.48 -16.36 -30.11
N PRO A 258 3.78 -17.04 -31.23
CA PRO A 258 4.76 -16.57 -32.21
C PRO A 258 4.32 -15.30 -32.96
N GLU A 259 3.04 -14.94 -32.94
CA GLU A 259 2.53 -13.68 -33.53
C GLU A 259 2.62 -12.49 -32.56
N HIS A 260 2.84 -12.73 -31.26
CA HIS A 260 2.91 -11.68 -30.28
C HIS A 260 4.27 -10.97 -30.35
N LYS A 261 4.23 -9.66 -30.60
CA LYS A 261 5.42 -8.80 -30.53
C LYS A 261 5.43 -8.06 -29.20
N ALA A 262 6.42 -8.34 -28.37
CA ALA A 262 6.68 -7.59 -27.15
C ALA A 262 7.05 -6.13 -27.50
N ASP A 263 6.05 -5.26 -27.52
CA ASP A 263 6.24 -3.83 -27.71
C ASP A 263 6.67 -3.15 -26.40
N TYR A 264 7.05 -1.87 -26.49
CA TYR A 264 7.52 -1.12 -25.34
C TYR A 264 6.46 -1.03 -24.23
N GLU A 265 5.18 -0.84 -24.59
CA GLU A 265 4.11 -0.65 -23.60
C GLU A 265 3.87 -1.92 -22.81
N TRP A 266 3.87 -3.06 -23.50
CA TRP A 266 3.72 -4.37 -22.90
C TRP A 266 4.92 -4.75 -22.01
N MET A 267 6.15 -4.54 -22.47
CA MET A 267 7.35 -4.75 -21.65
C MET A 267 7.37 -3.83 -20.42
N ARG A 268 6.84 -2.61 -20.56
CA ARG A 268 6.79 -1.63 -19.49
C ARG A 268 5.73 -1.99 -18.46
N GLU A 269 4.56 -2.46 -18.88
CA GLU A 269 3.53 -3.00 -17.97
C GLU A 269 4.12 -4.13 -17.12
N ALA A 270 4.86 -5.05 -17.74
CA ALA A 270 5.55 -6.12 -17.02
C ALA A 270 6.50 -5.57 -15.94
N CYS A 271 7.36 -4.61 -16.31
CA CYS A 271 8.30 -4.00 -15.37
C CYS A 271 7.61 -3.33 -14.18
N GLU A 272 6.50 -2.65 -14.43
CA GLU A 272 5.74 -1.96 -13.37
C GLU A 272 4.99 -2.92 -12.47
N ARG A 273 4.38 -3.95 -13.04
CA ARG A 273 3.56 -4.90 -12.28
C ARG A 273 4.40 -5.90 -11.50
N PHE A 274 5.54 -6.34 -12.03
CA PHE A 274 6.56 -7.05 -11.26
C PHE A 274 7.28 -6.15 -10.24
N GLY A 275 7.11 -4.82 -10.35
CA GLY A 275 7.78 -3.82 -9.51
C GLY A 275 9.29 -4.01 -9.49
N VAL A 276 9.88 -4.02 -10.69
CA VAL A 276 11.31 -4.28 -10.86
C VAL A 276 12.15 -3.26 -10.12
N LYS A 277 13.09 -3.74 -9.30
CA LYS A 277 14.14 -2.92 -8.71
C LYS A 277 15.50 -3.48 -9.11
N VAL A 278 16.32 -2.62 -9.70
CA VAL A 278 17.66 -2.98 -10.15
C VAL A 278 18.69 -2.21 -9.34
N LEU A 279 19.50 -2.95 -8.58
CA LEU A 279 20.65 -2.39 -7.88
C LEU A 279 21.88 -2.48 -8.78
N VAL A 280 22.47 -1.34 -9.12
CA VAL A 280 23.65 -1.28 -9.99
C VAL A 280 24.89 -0.95 -9.16
N GLY A 281 25.85 -1.87 -9.21
CA GLY A 281 27.15 -1.78 -8.55
C GLY A 281 28.25 -1.24 -9.46
N ARG A 282 29.39 -0.90 -8.85
CA ARG A 282 30.56 -0.39 -9.57
C ARG A 282 31.27 -1.51 -10.33
N VAL A 283 31.85 -1.16 -11.48
CA VAL A 283 32.75 -2.03 -12.24
C VAL A 283 33.96 -2.38 -11.36
N ASN A 284 34.33 -3.66 -11.33
CA ASN A 284 35.47 -4.22 -10.55
C ASN A 284 35.34 -4.11 -9.02
N SER A 285 34.13 -4.09 -8.47
CA SER A 285 33.90 -4.10 -7.01
C SER A 285 34.00 -5.48 -6.35
N GLY A 286 34.32 -6.55 -7.09
CA GLY A 286 34.29 -7.94 -6.61
C GLY A 286 32.89 -8.52 -6.41
N LYS A 287 31.83 -7.69 -6.50
CA LYS A 287 30.41 -8.09 -6.44
C LYS A 287 29.78 -8.14 -7.84
N LYS A 288 28.60 -8.77 -7.96
CA LYS A 288 27.81 -8.76 -9.20
C LYS A 288 27.57 -7.32 -9.66
N ARG A 289 27.71 -7.07 -10.97
CA ARG A 289 27.59 -5.73 -11.56
C ARG A 289 26.19 -5.11 -11.37
N TYR A 290 25.16 -5.95 -11.41
CA TYR A 290 23.79 -5.57 -11.10
C TYR A 290 23.06 -6.74 -10.44
N VAL A 291 22.07 -6.42 -9.63
CA VAL A 291 21.12 -7.36 -9.03
C VAL A 291 19.71 -6.91 -9.43
N ILE A 292 18.89 -7.84 -9.89
CA ILE A 292 17.53 -7.60 -10.34
C ILE A 292 16.60 -8.33 -9.40
N ASP A 293 15.74 -7.57 -8.73
CA ASP A 293 14.71 -8.10 -7.85
C ASP A 293 13.33 -7.58 -8.24
N PHE A 294 12.31 -8.24 -7.72
CA PHE A 294 10.91 -8.00 -8.05
C PHE A 294 10.12 -7.76 -6.77
N TYR A 295 9.42 -6.63 -6.74
CA TYR A 295 8.58 -6.19 -5.63
C TYR A 295 7.27 -5.67 -6.19
N PRO A 296 6.34 -6.55 -6.59
CA PRO A 296 5.08 -6.13 -7.18
C PRO A 296 4.32 -5.25 -6.18
N SER A 297 4.25 -3.96 -6.50
CA SER A 297 3.62 -2.92 -5.65
C SER A 297 2.16 -3.21 -5.31
N ASP A 298 1.50 -4.06 -6.11
CA ASP A 298 0.11 -4.45 -5.88
C ASP A 298 -0.04 -5.50 -4.76
N ILE A 299 1.04 -6.24 -4.44
CA ILE A 299 1.10 -7.31 -3.44
C ILE A 299 1.93 -6.89 -2.22
N VAL A 300 3.07 -6.25 -2.45
CA VAL A 300 4.02 -5.87 -1.41
C VAL A 300 3.91 -4.38 -1.15
N SER A 301 3.61 -4.00 0.10
CA SER A 301 3.64 -2.61 0.54
C SER A 301 5.06 -2.02 0.39
N GLU A 302 5.18 -0.78 -0.11
CA GLU A 302 6.45 -0.09 -0.38
C GLU A 302 7.45 -0.15 0.80
N TYR A 303 6.94 -0.26 2.02
CA TYR A 303 7.74 -0.35 3.24
C TYR A 303 8.64 -1.60 3.33
N ALA A 304 8.32 -2.68 2.62
CA ALA A 304 9.20 -3.86 2.56
C ALA A 304 10.47 -3.63 1.71
N CYS A 305 10.48 -2.60 0.85
CA CYS A 305 11.61 -2.30 -0.03
C CYS A 305 12.83 -1.76 0.74
N ASN A 306 12.65 -1.21 1.94
CA ASN A 306 13.75 -0.66 2.74
C ASN A 306 14.59 -1.72 3.46
N TYR A 307 14.07 -2.94 3.66
CA TYR A 307 14.75 -4.01 4.39
C TYR A 307 15.85 -4.74 3.60
N LEU A 308 16.07 -4.37 2.34
CA LEU A 308 17.04 -5.03 1.44
C LEU A 308 18.24 -4.13 1.10
N LEU A 309 18.33 -2.97 1.76
CA LEU A 309 19.51 -2.11 1.76
C LEU A 309 20.46 -2.39 2.94
N GLU A 310 20.10 -3.35 3.81
CA GLU A 310 20.98 -3.96 4.84
C GLU A 310 21.69 -5.19 4.27
#